data_AF-T1BHP0-F1
#
_entry.id   AF-T1BHP0-F1
#
_cell.length_a   1.000
_cell.length_b   1.000
_cell.length_c   1.000
_cell.angle_alpha   90.00
_cell.angle_beta   90.00
_cell.angle_gamma   90.00
#
_symmetry.space_group_name_H-M   'P 1'
#
loop_
_entity.id
_entity.type
_entity.pdbx_description
1 polymer ?
#
loop_
_entity_poly.entity_id
_entity_poly.type
_entity_poly.pdbx_seq_one_letter_code
_entity_poly.pdbx_strand_id
1 'polypeptide(L)'
;MPASTPPKTFISDLRPSHTVTIEASVVQLDPVREITQRDGTKKKVRSGRLKDETGEVSLVLWGNEVELVVEGDHVRIIHGWVKDYQGQPQISLGWTGKLEKL
;
A
#
# COMPACT_ATOMS: atom_id res chain seq x y z
N MET A 1 24.03 -6.34 -20.73
CA MET A 1 23.12 -7.09 -19.85
C MET A 1 21.98 -6.13 -19.50
N PRO A 2 20.72 -6.40 -19.86
CA PRO A 2 19.66 -5.40 -19.79
C PRO A 2 19.32 -5.06 -18.33
N ALA A 3 19.14 -3.77 -18.07
CA ALA A 3 18.73 -3.20 -16.80
C ALA A 3 17.41 -3.83 -16.35
N SER A 4 17.48 -4.74 -15.37
CA SER A 4 16.30 -5.27 -14.70
C SER A 4 15.90 -4.31 -13.59
N THR A 5 15.36 -3.15 -13.99
CA THR A 5 14.43 -2.44 -13.11
C THR A 5 13.34 -3.46 -12.76
N PRO A 6 13.04 -3.70 -11.47
CA PRO A 6 11.99 -4.65 -11.10
C PRO A 6 10.72 -4.27 -11.88
N PRO A 7 10.03 -5.23 -12.52
CA PRO A 7 8.89 -4.91 -13.37
C PRO A 7 7.86 -4.16 -12.51
N LYS A 8 7.57 -2.91 -12.89
CA LYS A 8 6.42 -2.18 -12.35
C LYS A 8 5.22 -3.09 -12.53
N THR A 9 4.65 -3.57 -11.43
CA THR A 9 3.44 -4.38 -11.49
C THR A 9 2.28 -3.40 -11.61
N PHE A 10 1.51 -3.50 -12.69
CA PHE A 10 0.33 -2.67 -12.86
C PHE A 10 -0.76 -3.05 -11.87
N ILE A 11 -1.55 -2.05 -11.45
CA ILE A 11 -2.65 -2.27 -10.51
C ILE A 11 -3.66 -3.30 -11.07
N SER A 12 -3.88 -3.26 -12.38
CA SER A 12 -4.78 -4.18 -13.07
C SER A 12 -4.31 -5.64 -13.11
N ASP A 13 -3.02 -5.93 -12.89
CA ASP A 13 -2.48 -7.31 -12.85
C ASP A 13 -2.15 -7.76 -11.42
N LEU A 14 -2.60 -7.02 -10.41
CA LEU A 14 -2.35 -7.36 -9.02
C LEU A 14 -3.05 -8.67 -8.65
N ARG A 15 -2.24 -9.67 -8.31
CA ARG A 15 -2.73 -10.93 -7.77
C ARG A 15 -2.76 -10.87 -6.25
N PRO A 16 -3.91 -11.15 -5.61
CA PRO A 16 -3.93 -11.30 -4.16
C PRO A 16 -2.99 -12.43 -3.74
N SER A 17 -2.51 -12.38 -2.50
CA SER A 17 -1.51 -13.32 -1.93
C SER A 17 -0.11 -13.28 -2.56
N HIS A 18 0.18 -12.23 -3.34
CA HIS A 18 1.53 -11.96 -3.85
C HIS A 18 2.08 -10.64 -3.34
N THR A 19 3.40 -10.57 -3.32
CA THR A 19 4.14 -9.36 -3.02
C THR A 19 4.51 -8.66 -4.32
N VAL A 20 4.18 -7.38 -4.42
CA VAL A 20 4.38 -6.58 -5.64
C VAL A 20 5.12 -5.29 -5.33
N THR A 21 5.70 -4.69 -6.36
CA THR A 21 6.28 -3.35 -6.27
C THR A 21 5.53 -2.44 -7.23
N ILE A 22 4.91 -1.39 -6.69
CA ILE A 22 4.11 -0.42 -7.45
C ILE A 22 4.57 1.00 -7.11
N GLU A 23 4.38 1.91 -8.05
CA GLU A 23 4.61 3.35 -7.89
C GLU A 23 3.29 4.04 -8.18
N ALA A 24 2.80 4.84 -7.25
CA ALA A 24 1.50 5.48 -7.40
C ALA A 24 1.42 6.76 -6.57
N SER A 25 0.55 7.67 -6.99
CA SER A 25 0.32 8.94 -6.30
C SER A 25 -0.77 8.77 -5.26
N VAL A 26 -0.58 9.33 -4.08
CA VAL A 26 -1.57 9.40 -3.02
C VAL A 26 -2.62 10.42 -3.41
N VAL A 27 -3.77 9.96 -3.90
CA VAL A 27 -4.87 10.85 -4.27
C VAL A 27 -5.68 11.24 -3.04
N GLN A 28 -5.83 10.31 -2.09
CA GLN A 28 -6.62 10.53 -0.90
C GLN A 28 -6.10 9.69 0.26
N LEU A 29 -6.14 10.23 1.48
CA LEU A 29 -5.90 9.47 2.69
C LEU A 29 -7.18 9.40 3.51
N ASP A 30 -7.60 8.19 3.84
CA ASP A 30 -8.70 7.93 4.75
C ASP A 30 -8.28 8.21 6.21
N PRO A 31 -9.26 8.43 7.11
CA PRO A 31 -8.97 8.65 8.52
C PRO A 31 -8.33 7.42 9.16
N VAL A 32 -7.49 7.68 10.17
CA VAL A 32 -6.87 6.64 10.98
C VAL A 32 -7.96 5.92 11.77
N ARG A 33 -8.11 4.62 11.53
CA ARG A 33 -8.92 3.70 12.34
C ARG A 33 -8.04 3.07 13.41
N GLU A 34 -8.59 2.83 14.59
CA GLU A 34 -7.90 2.09 15.64
C GLU A 34 -8.48 0.68 15.74
N ILE A 35 -7.65 -0.33 15.48
CA ILE A 35 -8.00 -1.74 15.66
C ILE A 35 -7.34 -2.24 16.93
N THR A 36 -8.16 -2.74 17.85
CA THR A 36 -7.69 -3.51 18.99
C THR A 36 -7.35 -4.92 18.53
N GLN A 37 -6.08 -5.30 18.57
CA GLN A 37 -5.66 -6.67 18.31
C GLN A 37 -6.15 -7.60 19.44
N ARG A 38 -6.22 -8.90 19.14
CA ARG A 38 -6.59 -9.95 20.12
C ARG A 38 -5.67 -9.99 21.35
N ASP A 39 -4.46 -9.48 21.22
CA ASP A 39 -3.46 -9.36 22.28
C ASP A 39 -3.67 -8.12 23.19
N GLY A 40 -4.72 -7.33 22.97
CA GLY A 40 -5.01 -6.09 23.71
C GLY A 40 -4.26 -4.86 23.21
N THR A 41 -3.28 -5.04 22.32
CA THR A 41 -2.55 -3.92 21.69
C THR A 41 -3.47 -3.14 20.75
N LYS A 42 -3.56 -1.82 20.94
CA LYS A 42 -4.24 -0.92 19.98
C LYS A 42 -3.27 -0.59 18.84
N LYS A 43 -3.62 -0.99 17.62
CA LYS A 43 -2.91 -0.58 16.41
C LYS A 43 -3.75 0.43 15.64
N LYS A 44 -3.14 1.56 15.32
CA LYS A 44 -3.64 2.50 14.32
C LYS A 44 -3.52 1.84 12.94
N VAL A 45 -4.53 2.01 12.10
CA VAL A 45 -4.54 1.59 10.71
C VAL A 45 -5.11 2.74 9.89
N ARG A 46 -4.42 3.14 8.84
CA ARG A 46 -4.87 4.21 7.94
C ARG A 46 -4.99 3.64 6.55
N SER A 47 -6.09 3.94 5.89
CA SER A 47 -6.24 3.58 4.48
C SER A 47 -5.85 4.78 3.63
N GLY A 48 -5.32 4.55 2.43
CA GLY A 48 -4.98 5.57 1.47
C GLY A 48 -5.34 5.09 0.09
N ARG A 49 -5.91 5.95 -0.74
CA ARG A 49 -6.11 5.67 -2.15
C ARG A 49 -4.89 6.11 -2.92
N LEU A 50 -4.24 5.13 -3.51
CA LEU A 50 -3.20 5.33 -4.48
C LEU A 50 -3.80 5.23 -5.88
N LYS A 51 -3.39 6.14 -6.76
CA LYS A 51 -3.77 6.10 -8.17
C LYS A 51 -2.52 6.06 -9.01
N ASP A 52 -2.56 5.18 -10.00
CA ASP A 52 -1.55 5.01 -11.03
C ASP A 52 -2.23 5.14 -12.40
N GLU A 53 -1.43 5.15 -13.47
CA GLU A 53 -1.89 5.14 -14.86
C GLU A 53 -2.80 3.94 -15.18
N THR A 54 -2.67 2.84 -14.44
CA THR A 54 -3.40 1.59 -14.68
C THR A 54 -4.63 1.36 -13.82
N GLY A 55 -4.88 2.21 -12.82
CA GLY A 55 -6.04 2.08 -11.95
C GLY A 55 -5.86 2.76 -10.59
N GLU A 56 -6.77 2.46 -9.67
CA GLU A 56 -6.70 2.89 -8.28
C GLU A 56 -6.61 1.66 -7.35
N VAL A 57 -5.80 1.78 -6.30
CA VAL A 57 -5.63 0.73 -5.29
C VAL A 57 -5.66 1.33 -3.90
N SER A 58 -6.21 0.58 -2.95
CA SER A 58 -6.25 0.99 -1.56
C SER A 58 -5.00 0.48 -0.83
N LEU A 59 -4.19 1.39 -0.33
CA LEU A 59 -3.08 1.12 0.58
C LEU A 59 -3.57 1.13 2.02
N VAL A 60 -3.14 0.16 2.82
CA VAL A 60 -3.43 0.05 4.24
C VAL A 60 -2.11 0.10 5.01
N LEU A 61 -1.92 1.20 5.73
CA LEU A 61 -0.77 1.50 6.57
C LEU A 61 -1.09 1.19 8.03
N TRP A 62 -0.10 0.74 8.77
CA TRP A 62 -0.29 0.31 10.16
C TRP A 62 0.65 1.06 11.10
N GLY A 63 0.20 1.34 12.32
CA GLY A 63 0.99 1.95 13.37
C GLY A 63 1.51 3.32 12.99
N ASN A 64 2.84 3.49 13.02
CA ASN A 64 3.53 4.75 12.75
C ASN A 64 3.72 5.04 11.26
N GLU A 65 3.54 4.05 10.36
CA GLU A 65 3.64 4.28 8.91
C GLU A 65 2.54 5.21 8.37
N VAL A 66 1.43 5.34 9.10
CA VAL A 66 0.31 6.21 8.73
C VAL A 66 0.69 7.69 8.70
N GLU A 67 1.77 8.07 9.38
CA GLU A 67 2.32 9.42 9.47
C GLU A 67 3.42 9.67 8.43
N LEU A 68 3.91 8.62 7.75
CA LEU A 68 4.94 8.71 6.71
C LEU A 68 4.37 9.11 5.34
N VAL A 69 3.05 9.07 5.18
CA VAL A 69 2.36 9.37 3.92
C VAL A 69 1.56 10.67 4.03
N VAL A 70 1.56 11.45 2.96
CA VAL A 70 0.77 12.68 2.83
C VAL A 70 -0.06 12.60 1.55
N GLU A 71 -1.25 13.20 1.60
CA GLU A 71 -2.13 13.34 0.44
C GLU A 71 -1.50 14.26 -0.61
N GLY A 72 -1.60 13.88 -1.89
CA GLY A 72 -0.95 14.55 -3.01
C GLY A 72 0.49 14.12 -3.27
N ASP A 73 1.04 13.24 -2.43
CA ASP A 73 2.44 12.82 -2.53
C ASP A 73 2.64 11.62 -3.46
N HIS A 74 3.82 11.48 -4.05
CA HIS A 74 4.15 10.32 -4.89
C HIS A 74 4.86 9.29 -4.03
N VAL A 75 4.30 8.08 -3.95
CA VAL A 75 4.88 7.01 -3.15
C VAL A 75 5.17 5.77 -3.98
N ARG A 76 6.28 5.12 -3.64
CA ARG A 76 6.69 3.85 -4.16
C ARG A 76 6.55 2.81 -3.08
N ILE A 77 5.72 1.81 -3.33
CA ILE A 77 5.59 0.65 -2.47
C ILE A 77 6.47 -0.46 -3.04
N ILE A 78 7.46 -0.87 -2.25
CA ILE A 78 8.33 -2.00 -2.55
C ILE A 78 7.90 -3.16 -1.66
N HIS A 79 7.75 -4.34 -2.25
CA HIS A 79 7.33 -5.53 -1.51
C HIS A 79 5.99 -5.35 -0.76
N GLY A 80 5.05 -4.63 -1.38
CA GLY A 80 3.69 -4.47 -0.88
C GLY A 80 2.92 -5.77 -0.98
N TRP A 81 2.28 -6.18 0.12
CA TRP A 81 1.48 -7.38 0.15
C TRP A 81 0.05 -7.09 -0.31
N VAL A 82 -0.37 -7.71 -1.42
CA VAL A 82 -1.74 -7.58 -1.96
C VAL A 82 -2.67 -8.55 -1.23
N LYS A 83 -3.73 -8.02 -0.65
CA LYS A 83 -4.83 -8.73 -0.02
C LYS A 83 -6.08 -8.47 -0.86
N ASP A 84 -6.89 -9.50 -1.04
CA ASP A 84 -8.27 -9.27 -1.50
C ASP A 84 -9.14 -8.95 -0.27
N TYR A 85 -9.84 -7.82 -0.30
CA TYR A 85 -10.84 -7.49 0.70
C TYR A 85 -12.15 -7.14 0.01
N GLN A 86 -13.15 -8.02 0.14
CA GLN A 86 -14.47 -7.87 -0.49
C GLN A 86 -14.42 -7.64 -2.02
N GLY A 87 -13.48 -8.29 -2.72
CA GLY A 87 -13.30 -8.13 -4.17
C GLY A 87 -12.57 -6.84 -4.56
N GLN A 88 -12.00 -6.11 -3.61
CA GLN A 88 -11.14 -4.96 -3.86
C GLN A 88 -9.69 -5.30 -3.46
N PRO A 89 -8.71 -5.14 -4.37
CA PRO A 89 -7.32 -5.32 -4.02
C PRO A 89 -6.87 -4.23 -3.04
N GLN A 90 -6.35 -4.64 -1.90
CA GLN A 90 -5.74 -3.79 -0.89
C GLN A 90 -4.27 -4.14 -0.73
N ILE A 91 -3.40 -3.15 -0.74
CA ILE A 91 -1.97 -3.32 -0.51
C ILE A 91 -1.69 -2.98 0.94
N SER A 92 -0.86 -3.78 1.61
CA SER A 92 -0.36 -3.44 2.94
C SER A 92 1.16 -3.60 2.99
N LEU A 93 1.83 -2.77 3.80
CA LEU A 93 3.28 -2.81 3.92
C LEU A 93 3.81 -4.06 4.65
N GLY A 94 2.96 -4.88 5.29
CA GLY A 94 3.37 -6.16 5.86
C GLY A 94 4.60 -6.05 6.78
N TRP A 95 5.40 -7.12 6.85
CA TRP A 95 6.70 -7.12 7.55
C TRP A 95 7.88 -6.79 6.60
N THR A 96 7.71 -7.09 5.31
CA THR A 96 8.76 -6.98 4.28
C THR A 96 8.59 -5.78 3.36
N GLY A 97 7.48 -5.07 3.45
CA GLY A 97 7.17 -3.94 2.58
C GLY A 97 7.86 -2.67 3.04
N LYS A 98 8.27 -1.88 2.05
CA LYS A 98 8.83 -0.54 2.24
C LYS A 98 7.98 0.46 1.47
N LEU A 99 7.80 1.62 2.08
CA LEU A 99 7.23 2.78 1.43
C LEU A 99 8.35 3.81 1.28
N GLU A 100 8.61 4.21 0.05
CA GLU A 100 9.51 5.31 -0.28
C GLU A 100 8.71 6.46 -0.87
N LYS A 101 8.97 7.66 -0.37
CA LYS A 101 8.43 8.89 -0.94
C LYS A 101 9.32 9.35 -2.11
N LEU A 102 8.71 9.73 -3.22
CA LEU A 102 9.38 10.25 -4.42
C LEU A 102 9.32 11.78 -4.50
#